data_AF-A0AAV5XQ31-F1
#
_entry.id   AF-A0AAV5XQ31-F1
#
_cell.length_a   1.000
_cell.length_b   1.000
_cell.length_c   1.000
_cell.angle_alpha   90.00
_cell.angle_beta   90.00
_cell.angle_gamma   90.00
#
_symmetry.space_group_name_H-M   'P 1'
#
loop_
_entity.id
_entity.type
_entity.pdbx_description
1 polymer ?
#
loop_
_entity_poly.entity_id
_entity_poly.type
_entity_poly.pdbx_seq_one_letter_code
_entity_poly.pdbx_strand_id
1 'polypeptide(L)'
;GGAARQWFTLFFLSLGAAALTGGTVHGFFPDPTSVGHRLLWPTALLAIGVMAWAAWSAGGALAFAPAAARGISIAAGILFVVYAALVLLVSQDFAGAIIEYLPAALFLLAVFGWKAARSGISGAWAGMAGLVLSFLAAAVQQLRIAPDPARFDHNALYHVLQAVALILIYRGAAALVIPETHRG
;
A
#
# COMPACT_ATOMS: atom_id res chain seq x y z
N GLY A 1 19.35 6.33 1.50
CA GLY A 1 18.30 7.10 2.20
C GLY A 1 17.38 7.86 1.25
N GLY A 2 17.91 8.82 0.47
CA GLY A 2 17.10 9.76 -0.32
C GLY A 2 16.05 9.15 -1.26
N ALA A 3 16.45 8.21 -2.12
CA ALA A 3 15.53 7.59 -3.09
C ALA A 3 14.41 6.77 -2.41
N ALA A 4 14.74 5.93 -1.42
CA ALA A 4 13.75 5.16 -0.68
C ALA A 4 12.75 6.07 0.05
N ARG A 5 13.21 7.20 0.61
CA ARG A 5 12.34 8.20 1.24
C ARG A 5 11.30 8.74 0.27
N GLN A 6 11.72 9.14 -0.94
CA GLN A 6 10.80 9.66 -1.96
C GLN A 6 9.74 8.63 -2.35
N TRP A 7 10.15 7.36 -2.52
CA TRP A 7 9.20 6.29 -2.84
C TRP A 7 8.23 6.00 -1.70
N PHE A 8 8.66 6.00 -0.43
CA PHE A 8 7.72 5.88 0.68
C PHE A 8 6.78 7.09 0.78
N THR A 9 7.26 8.32 0.51
CA THR A 9 6.39 9.49 0.44
C THR A 9 5.32 9.30 -0.62
N LEU A 10 5.69 8.85 -1.83
CA LEU A 10 4.72 8.57 -2.89
C LEU A 10 3.73 7.47 -2.47
N PHE A 11 4.22 6.37 -1.88
CA PHE A 11 3.41 5.27 -1.38
C PHE A 11 2.32 5.74 -0.41
N PHE A 12 2.67 6.56 0.59
CA PHE A 12 1.70 7.05 1.58
C PHE A 12 0.74 8.08 1.00
N LEU A 13 1.20 8.96 0.11
CA LEU A 13 0.34 9.92 -0.56
C LEU A 13 -0.69 9.23 -1.47
N SER A 14 -0.25 8.26 -2.27
CA SER A 14 -1.13 7.51 -3.16
C SER A 14 -2.10 6.62 -2.38
N LEU A 15 -1.64 6.00 -1.29
CA LEU A 15 -2.53 5.26 -0.39
C LEU A 15 -3.58 6.18 0.26
N GLY A 16 -3.18 7.36 0.72
CA GLY A 16 -4.11 8.35 1.27
C GLY A 16 -5.14 8.81 0.24
N ALA A 17 -4.71 9.07 -1.00
CA ALA A 17 -5.61 9.39 -2.11
C ALA A 17 -6.59 8.24 -2.42
N ALA A 18 -6.12 6.99 -2.43
CA ALA A 18 -6.97 5.81 -2.64
C ALA A 18 -8.00 5.67 -1.51
N ALA A 19 -7.58 5.81 -0.25
CA ALA A 19 -8.47 5.72 0.90
C ALA A 19 -9.51 6.85 0.90
N LEU A 20 -9.11 8.08 0.59
CA LEU A 20 -10.00 9.23 0.50
C LEU A 20 -11.05 9.01 -0.60
N THR A 21 -10.60 8.74 -1.84
CA THR A 21 -11.51 8.61 -2.99
C THR A 21 -12.39 7.37 -2.90
N GLY A 22 -11.83 6.20 -2.53
CA GLY A 22 -12.59 4.97 -2.34
C GLY A 22 -13.58 5.06 -1.17
N GLY A 23 -13.15 5.62 -0.03
CA GLY A 23 -14.03 5.85 1.12
C GLY A 23 -15.17 6.81 0.79
N THR A 24 -14.90 7.88 0.02
CA THR A 24 -15.95 8.79 -0.44
C THR A 24 -16.95 8.10 -1.38
N VAL A 25 -16.49 7.23 -2.29
CA VAL A 25 -17.39 6.45 -3.14
C VAL A 25 -18.32 5.58 -2.30
N HIS A 26 -17.78 4.82 -1.34
CA HIS A 26 -18.59 3.93 -0.51
C HIS A 26 -19.58 4.68 0.39
N GLY A 27 -19.20 5.84 0.94
CA GLY A 27 -20.05 6.60 1.86
C GLY A 27 -21.08 7.51 1.20
N PHE A 28 -20.75 8.09 0.03
CA PHE A 28 -21.54 9.19 -0.56
C PHE A 28 -22.01 8.92 -1.99
N PHE A 29 -21.32 8.05 -2.74
CA PHE A 29 -21.65 7.75 -4.14
C PHE A 29 -21.80 6.24 -4.39
N PRO A 30 -22.72 5.56 -3.69
CA PRO A 30 -22.89 4.11 -3.80
C PRO A 30 -23.44 3.67 -5.16
N ASP A 31 -24.12 4.57 -5.88
CA ASP A 31 -24.64 4.31 -7.23
C ASP A 31 -23.51 4.37 -8.28
N PRO A 32 -23.20 3.24 -8.96
CA PRO A 32 -22.18 3.18 -10.01
C PRO A 32 -22.44 4.08 -11.21
N THR A 33 -23.70 4.47 -11.43
CA THR A 33 -24.12 5.36 -12.52
C THR A 33 -24.03 6.84 -12.16
N SER A 34 -23.66 7.18 -10.93
CA SER A 34 -23.44 8.57 -10.52
C SER A 34 -22.14 9.12 -11.12
N VAL A 35 -22.11 10.43 -11.35
CA VAL A 35 -20.88 11.14 -11.80
C VAL A 35 -19.76 11.00 -10.77
N GLY A 36 -20.11 11.09 -9.47
CA GLY A 36 -19.15 10.94 -8.38
C GLY A 36 -18.46 9.57 -8.40
N HIS A 37 -19.22 8.48 -8.56
CA HIS A 37 -18.65 7.15 -8.66
C HIS A 37 -17.74 6.99 -9.89
N ARG A 38 -18.21 7.41 -11.07
CA ARG A 38 -17.44 7.29 -12.33
C ARG A 38 -16.13 8.06 -12.35
N LEU A 39 -15.97 9.08 -11.51
CA LEU A 39 -14.72 9.85 -11.40
C LEU A 39 -13.85 9.35 -10.26
N LEU A 40 -14.42 9.13 -9.08
CA LEU A 40 -13.65 8.82 -7.87
C LEU A 40 -13.21 7.36 -7.81
N TRP A 41 -14.00 6.42 -8.32
CA TRP A 41 -13.64 5.00 -8.27
C TRP A 41 -12.42 4.67 -9.14
N PRO A 42 -12.33 5.08 -10.42
CA PRO A 42 -11.11 4.90 -11.20
C PRO A 42 -9.90 5.60 -10.57
N THR A 43 -10.12 6.78 -9.97
CA THR A 43 -9.05 7.50 -9.25
C THR A 43 -8.51 6.68 -8.09
N ALA A 44 -9.38 6.01 -7.32
CA ALA A 44 -8.96 5.12 -6.24
C ALA A 44 -8.13 3.94 -6.76
N LEU A 45 -8.57 3.30 -7.85
CA LEU A 45 -7.87 2.19 -8.49
C LEU A 45 -6.49 2.61 -9.02
N LEU A 46 -6.40 3.74 -9.74
CA LEU A 46 -5.14 4.27 -10.24
C LEU A 46 -4.19 4.64 -9.09
N ALA A 47 -4.71 5.20 -8.00
CA ALA A 47 -3.93 5.51 -6.81
C ALA A 47 -3.36 4.23 -6.14
N ILE A 48 -4.10 3.12 -6.14
CA ILE A 48 -3.59 1.80 -5.71
C ILE A 48 -2.46 1.32 -6.64
N GLY A 49 -2.57 1.52 -7.95
CA GLY A 49 -1.48 1.21 -8.89
C GLY A 49 -0.21 2.04 -8.63
N VAL A 50 -0.34 3.34 -8.40
CA VAL A 50 0.80 4.20 -8.01
C VAL A 50 1.41 3.75 -6.68
N MET A 51 0.58 3.34 -5.72
CA MET A 51 1.02 2.78 -4.45
C MET A 51 1.84 1.49 -4.66
N ALA A 52 1.38 0.58 -5.52
CA ALA A 52 2.10 -0.65 -5.85
C ALA A 52 3.45 -0.36 -6.51
N TRP A 53 3.50 0.56 -7.48
CA TRP A 53 4.74 1.03 -8.10
C TRP A 53 5.73 1.61 -7.07
N ALA A 54 5.22 2.44 -6.17
CA ALA A 54 6.01 3.01 -5.10
C ALA A 54 6.54 1.95 -4.12
N ALA A 55 5.75 0.93 -3.79
CA ALA A 55 6.18 -0.17 -2.93
C ALA A 55 7.33 -0.99 -3.55
N TRP A 56 7.22 -1.36 -4.83
CA TRP A 56 8.30 -1.99 -5.59
C TRP A 56 9.57 -1.14 -5.57
N SER A 57 9.43 0.16 -5.87
CA SER A 57 10.57 1.06 -5.99
C SER A 57 11.23 1.34 -4.64
N ALA A 58 10.45 1.44 -3.55
CA ALA A 58 10.96 1.57 -2.19
C ALA A 58 11.72 0.32 -1.75
N GLY A 59 11.14 -0.87 -1.94
CA GLY A 59 11.81 -2.14 -1.63
C GLY A 59 13.10 -2.32 -2.45
N GLY A 60 13.04 -1.99 -3.74
CA GLY A 60 14.19 -1.99 -4.65
C GLY A 60 15.34 -1.11 -4.13
N ALA A 61 15.02 0.13 -3.77
CA ALA A 61 16.00 1.09 -3.24
C ALA A 61 16.57 0.70 -1.87
N LEU A 62 15.87 -0.11 -1.07
CA LEU A 62 16.35 -0.60 0.21
C LEU A 62 17.24 -1.85 0.08
N ALA A 63 16.96 -2.71 -0.90
CA ALA A 63 17.54 -4.05 -0.96
C ALA A 63 18.61 -4.24 -2.05
N PHE A 64 18.63 -3.40 -3.08
CA PHE A 64 19.49 -3.60 -4.25
C PHE A 64 20.42 -2.41 -4.53
N ALA A 65 21.47 -2.67 -5.31
CA ALA A 65 22.35 -1.62 -5.82
C ALA A 65 21.58 -0.65 -6.74
N PRO A 66 22.03 0.61 -6.90
CA PRO A 66 21.27 1.66 -7.59
C PRO A 66 20.81 1.28 -9.01
N ALA A 67 21.64 0.59 -9.80
CA ALA A 67 21.30 0.16 -11.15
C ALA A 67 20.14 -0.86 -11.15
N ALA A 68 20.19 -1.85 -10.27
CA ALA A 68 19.13 -2.86 -10.13
C ALA A 68 17.84 -2.24 -9.55
N ALA A 69 17.96 -1.36 -8.54
CA ALA A 69 16.81 -0.63 -7.99
C ALA A 69 16.10 0.22 -9.05
N ARG A 70 16.87 0.89 -9.93
CA ARG A 70 16.32 1.62 -11.07
C ARG A 70 15.61 0.70 -12.05
N GLY A 71 16.18 -0.45 -12.37
CA GLY A 71 15.56 -1.46 -13.22
C GLY A 71 14.21 -1.94 -12.66
N ILE A 72 14.15 -2.27 -11.37
CA ILE A 72 12.92 -2.65 -10.67
C ILE A 72 11.87 -1.53 -10.76
N SER A 73 12.27 -0.28 -10.51
CA SER A 73 11.36 0.87 -10.56
C SER A 73 10.80 1.12 -11.97
N ILE A 74 11.63 0.96 -13.02
CA ILE A 74 11.17 1.06 -14.41
C ILE A 74 10.19 -0.06 -14.73
N ALA A 75 10.52 -1.32 -14.38
CA ALA A 75 9.63 -2.46 -14.61
C ALA A 75 8.29 -2.30 -13.91
N ALA A 76 8.29 -1.88 -12.65
CA ALA A 76 7.07 -1.59 -11.89
C ALA A 76 6.29 -0.40 -12.47
N GLY A 77 6.96 0.61 -13.03
CA GLY A 77 6.29 1.71 -13.75
C GLY A 77 5.61 1.24 -15.04
N ILE A 78 6.22 0.31 -15.77
CA ILE A 78 5.60 -0.32 -16.96
C ILE A 78 4.38 -1.14 -16.54
N LEU A 79 4.48 -1.95 -15.48
CA LEU A 79 3.34 -2.70 -14.93
C LEU A 79 2.20 -1.76 -14.56
N PHE A 80 2.49 -0.66 -13.87
CA PHE A 80 1.49 0.36 -13.54
C PHE A 80 0.82 0.95 -14.78
N VAL A 81 1.58 1.27 -15.85
CA VAL A 81 1.00 1.79 -17.10
C VAL A 81 0.06 0.78 -17.74
N VAL A 82 0.45 -0.50 -17.77
CA VAL A 82 -0.42 -1.59 -18.27
C VAL A 82 -1.68 -1.70 -17.41
N TYR A 83 -1.53 -1.74 -16.08
CA TYR A 83 -2.65 -1.77 -15.14
C TYR A 83 -3.59 -0.57 -15.32
N ALA A 84 -3.06 0.64 -15.45
CA ALA A 84 -3.84 1.84 -15.66
C ALA A 84 -4.64 1.79 -16.98
N ALA A 85 -4.04 1.26 -18.06
CA ALA A 85 -4.75 1.04 -19.30
C ALA A 85 -5.89 0.02 -19.13
N LEU A 86 -5.67 -1.06 -18.38
CA LEU A 86 -6.73 -2.03 -18.08
C LEU A 86 -7.87 -1.41 -17.27
N VAL A 87 -7.55 -0.59 -16.26
CA VAL A 87 -8.56 0.12 -15.44
C VAL A 87 -9.41 1.07 -16.27
N LEU A 88 -8.77 1.82 -17.17
CA LEU A 88 -9.43 2.87 -17.94
C LEU A 88 -10.20 2.34 -19.16
N LEU A 89 -9.75 1.22 -19.74
CA LEU A 89 -10.24 0.75 -21.04
C LEU A 89 -10.97 -0.59 -20.98
N VAL A 90 -10.80 -1.37 -19.90
CA VAL A 90 -11.29 -2.76 -19.84
C VAL A 90 -12.26 -2.99 -18.68
N SER A 91 -11.79 -2.87 -17.44
CA SER A 91 -12.60 -3.15 -16.25
C SER A 91 -12.10 -2.38 -15.03
N GLN A 92 -13.05 -1.95 -14.19
CA GLN A 92 -12.81 -1.29 -12.91
C GLN A 92 -13.05 -2.22 -11.72
N ASP A 93 -12.90 -3.53 -11.93
CA ASP A 93 -13.03 -4.52 -10.87
C ASP A 93 -11.86 -4.45 -9.89
N PHE A 94 -12.17 -4.49 -8.60
CA PHE A 94 -11.16 -4.44 -7.54
C PHE A 94 -10.19 -5.63 -7.57
N ALA A 95 -10.59 -6.77 -8.17
CA ALA A 95 -9.72 -7.92 -8.35
C ALA A 95 -8.45 -7.58 -9.15
N GLY A 96 -8.57 -6.70 -10.15
CA GLY A 96 -7.41 -6.21 -10.90
C GLY A 96 -6.44 -5.43 -10.02
N ALA A 97 -6.95 -4.61 -9.09
CA ALA A 97 -6.13 -3.91 -8.12
C ALA A 97 -5.37 -4.86 -7.20
N ILE A 98 -6.03 -5.94 -6.73
CA ILE A 98 -5.39 -6.98 -5.91
C ILE A 98 -4.22 -7.62 -6.67
N ILE A 99 -4.41 -8.00 -7.94
CA ILE A 99 -3.35 -8.59 -8.76
C ILE A 99 -2.15 -7.62 -8.90
N GLU A 100 -2.42 -6.32 -9.04
CA GLU A 100 -1.38 -5.29 -9.15
C GLU A 100 -0.60 -5.09 -7.85
N TYR A 101 -1.28 -4.86 -6.72
CA TYR A 101 -0.59 -4.49 -5.48
C TYR A 101 -0.06 -5.68 -4.68
N LEU A 102 -0.67 -6.86 -4.77
CA LEU A 102 -0.32 -8.00 -3.91
C LEU A 102 1.15 -8.43 -4.08
N PRO A 103 1.69 -8.59 -5.31
CA PRO A 103 3.11 -8.89 -5.49
C PRO A 103 4.03 -7.81 -4.90
N ALA A 104 3.66 -6.54 -5.07
CA ALA A 104 4.42 -5.41 -4.53
C ALA A 104 4.48 -5.43 -3.00
N ALA A 105 3.33 -5.71 -2.35
CA ALA A 105 3.22 -5.81 -0.90
C ALA A 105 4.04 -7.00 -0.35
N LEU A 106 3.99 -8.16 -1.00
CA LEU A 106 4.78 -9.33 -0.63
C LEU A 106 6.28 -9.08 -0.78
N PHE A 107 6.69 -8.42 -1.86
CA PHE A 107 8.08 -8.02 -2.05
C PHE A 107 8.55 -7.06 -0.96
N LEU A 108 7.77 -6.02 -0.66
CA LEU A 108 8.12 -5.07 0.40
C LEU A 108 8.16 -5.74 1.79
N LEU A 109 7.27 -6.71 2.04
CA LEU A 109 7.30 -7.53 3.26
C LEU A 109 8.60 -8.31 3.37
N ALA A 110 9.03 -8.97 2.28
CA ALA A 110 10.29 -9.70 2.25
C ALA A 110 11.49 -8.78 2.49
N VAL A 111 11.48 -7.57 1.94
CA VAL A 111 12.54 -6.58 2.16
C VAL A 111 12.58 -6.11 3.61
N PHE A 112 11.43 -5.78 4.22
CA PHE A 112 11.38 -5.43 5.65
C PHE A 112 11.88 -6.57 6.54
N GLY A 113 11.43 -7.80 6.28
CA GLY A 113 11.88 -8.98 7.03
C GLY A 113 13.38 -9.25 6.88
N TRP A 114 13.92 -9.15 5.66
CA TRP A 114 15.35 -9.27 5.42
C TRP A 114 16.15 -8.20 6.16
N LYS A 115 15.71 -6.92 6.11
CA LYS A 115 16.36 -5.84 6.87
C LYS A 115 16.28 -6.09 8.37
N ALA A 116 15.12 -6.48 8.89
CA ALA A 116 14.93 -6.75 10.31
C ALA A 116 15.85 -7.86 10.82
N ALA A 117 16.05 -8.92 10.03
CA ALA A 117 16.93 -10.03 10.36
C ALA A 117 18.43 -9.70 10.26
N ARG A 118 18.83 -8.79 9.36
CA ARG A 118 20.25 -8.55 9.01
C ARG A 118 20.87 -7.29 9.57
N SER A 119 20.08 -6.25 9.84
CA SER A 119 20.60 -4.90 10.14
C SER A 119 20.52 -4.51 11.60
N GLY A 120 19.85 -5.29 12.47
CA GLY A 120 19.67 -4.95 13.88
C GLY A 120 18.82 -3.68 14.13
N ILE A 121 18.34 -3.01 13.07
CA ILE A 121 17.48 -1.83 13.16
C ILE A 121 16.10 -2.27 13.64
N SER A 122 15.83 -2.07 14.93
CA SER A 122 14.57 -2.44 15.59
C SER A 122 13.32 -1.94 14.85
N GLY A 123 13.42 -0.79 14.17
CA GLY A 123 12.32 -0.24 13.39
C GLY A 123 11.88 -1.07 12.17
N ALA A 124 12.77 -1.86 11.55
CA ALA A 124 12.39 -2.69 10.41
C ALA A 124 11.35 -3.77 10.78
N TRP A 125 11.39 -4.25 12.04
CA TRP A 125 10.37 -5.16 12.58
C TRP A 125 8.99 -4.52 12.62
N ALA A 126 8.90 -3.22 12.91
CA ALA A 126 7.61 -2.51 12.86
C ALA A 126 7.05 -2.50 11.44
N GLY A 127 7.88 -2.24 10.43
CA GLY A 127 7.44 -2.28 9.03
C GLY A 127 6.95 -3.66 8.60
N MET A 128 7.68 -4.72 8.98
CA MET A 128 7.28 -6.10 8.72
C MET A 128 5.95 -6.45 9.43
N ALA A 129 5.85 -6.15 10.72
CA ALA A 129 4.65 -6.41 11.52
C ALA A 129 3.43 -5.65 10.96
N GLY A 130 3.62 -4.42 10.48
CA GLY A 130 2.57 -3.65 9.83
C GLY A 130 2.07 -4.34 8.56
N LEU A 131 2.94 -4.80 7.66
CA LEU A 131 2.52 -5.53 6.46
C LEU A 131 1.83 -6.86 6.79
N VAL A 132 2.33 -7.61 7.76
CA VAL A 132 1.66 -8.83 8.25
C VAL A 132 0.27 -8.49 8.78
N LEU A 133 0.14 -7.43 9.57
CA LEU A 133 -1.15 -6.98 10.11
C LEU A 133 -2.11 -6.56 8.98
N SER A 134 -1.63 -5.92 7.91
CA SER A 134 -2.47 -5.62 6.74
C SER A 134 -3.02 -6.88 6.05
N PHE A 135 -2.22 -7.95 5.94
CA PHE A 135 -2.71 -9.23 5.41
C PHE A 135 -3.72 -9.90 6.34
N LEU A 136 -3.47 -9.86 7.66
CA LEU A 136 -4.41 -10.35 8.66
C LEU A 136 -5.73 -9.55 8.65
N ALA A 137 -5.65 -8.23 8.48
CA ALA A 137 -6.83 -7.37 8.33
C ALA A 137 -7.63 -7.79 7.10
N ALA A 138 -6.98 -8.00 5.95
CA ALA A 138 -7.66 -8.48 4.75
C ALA A 138 -8.34 -9.85 4.98
N ALA A 139 -7.70 -10.77 5.71
CA ALA A 139 -8.31 -12.04 6.10
C ALA A 139 -9.54 -11.85 7.00
N VAL A 140 -9.46 -10.97 8.00
CA VAL A 140 -10.59 -10.59 8.87
C VAL A 140 -11.77 -10.05 8.05
N GLN A 141 -11.49 -9.20 7.06
CA GLN A 141 -12.50 -8.65 6.15
C GLN A 141 -13.18 -9.75 5.32
N GLN A 142 -12.38 -10.63 4.69
CA GLN A 142 -12.88 -11.73 3.85
C GLN A 142 -13.69 -12.76 4.64
N LEU A 143 -13.25 -13.10 5.85
CA LEU A 143 -13.95 -14.01 6.75
C LEU A 143 -15.16 -13.35 7.44
N ARG A 144 -15.41 -12.06 7.18
CA ARG A 144 -16.49 -11.26 7.76
C ARG A 144 -16.53 -11.30 9.30
N ILE A 145 -15.36 -11.35 9.94
CA ILE A 145 -15.25 -11.35 11.39
C ILE A 145 -15.64 -9.96 11.90
N ALA A 146 -16.64 -9.89 12.76
CA ALA A 146 -17.19 -8.65 13.31
C ALA A 146 -17.43 -8.78 14.82
N PRO A 147 -16.85 -7.89 15.66
CA PRO A 147 -17.16 -7.82 17.09
C PRO A 147 -18.63 -7.51 17.38
N ASP A 148 -19.22 -6.59 16.61
CA ASP A 148 -20.64 -6.23 16.67
C ASP A 148 -21.14 -5.97 15.24
N PRO A 149 -21.79 -6.94 14.57
CA PRO A 149 -22.21 -6.80 13.18
C PRO A 149 -23.10 -5.59 12.88
N ALA A 150 -23.80 -5.02 13.88
CA ALA A 150 -24.72 -3.89 13.66
C ALA A 150 -24.02 -2.52 13.79
N ARG A 151 -23.00 -2.41 14.64
CA ARG A 151 -22.34 -1.12 14.94
C ARG A 151 -20.86 -1.08 14.59
N PHE A 152 -20.22 -2.23 14.51
CA PHE A 152 -18.79 -2.40 14.26
C PHE A 152 -18.56 -3.69 13.45
N ASP A 153 -18.93 -3.61 12.18
CA ASP A 153 -18.86 -4.72 11.26
C ASP A 153 -17.42 -5.07 10.86
N HIS A 154 -17.28 -6.10 10.04
CA HIS A 154 -16.01 -6.57 9.48
C HIS A 154 -15.25 -5.49 8.69
N ASN A 155 -15.93 -4.54 8.03
CA ASN A 155 -15.27 -3.44 7.33
C ASN A 155 -14.73 -2.41 8.32
N ALA A 156 -15.50 -2.07 9.36
CA ALA A 156 -15.05 -1.19 10.42
C ALA A 156 -13.81 -1.78 11.14
N LEU A 157 -13.86 -3.07 11.48
CA LEU A 157 -12.71 -3.76 12.08
C LEU A 157 -11.50 -3.78 11.13
N TYR A 158 -11.72 -4.11 9.85
CA TYR A 158 -10.68 -4.08 8.81
C TYR A 158 -9.98 -2.72 8.77
N HIS A 159 -10.72 -1.63 8.70
CA HIS A 159 -10.16 -0.28 8.60
C HIS A 159 -9.37 0.12 9.85
N VAL A 160 -9.82 -0.28 11.05
CA VAL A 160 -9.06 -0.03 12.29
C VAL A 160 -7.75 -0.80 12.30
N LEU A 161 -7.76 -2.10 11.95
CA LEU A 161 -6.54 -2.89 11.85
C LEU A 161 -5.59 -2.34 10.78
N GLN A 162 -6.14 -1.89 9.65
CA GLN A 162 -5.37 -1.29 8.58
C GLN A 162 -4.75 0.05 9.02
N ALA A 163 -5.45 0.89 9.78
CA ALA A 163 -4.88 2.13 10.31
C ALA A 163 -3.66 1.85 11.22
N VAL A 164 -3.76 0.86 12.11
CA VAL A 164 -2.63 0.43 12.96
C VAL A 164 -1.48 -0.11 12.11
N ALA A 165 -1.79 -0.94 11.10
CA ALA A 165 -0.79 -1.47 10.17
C ALA A 165 -0.02 -0.35 9.47
N LEU A 166 -0.71 0.70 9.00
CA LEU A 166 -0.08 1.83 8.31
C LEU A 166 0.83 2.64 9.22
N ILE A 167 0.48 2.83 10.49
CA ILE A 167 1.35 3.47 11.48
C ILE A 167 2.64 2.65 11.64
N LEU A 168 2.53 1.32 11.73
CA LEU A 168 3.68 0.43 11.86
C LEU A 168 4.57 0.45 10.60
N ILE A 169 3.95 0.42 9.40
CA ILE A 169 4.67 0.57 8.12
C ILE A 169 5.39 1.91 8.05
N TYR A 170 4.75 3.00 8.46
CA TYR A 170 5.36 4.33 8.48
C TYR A 170 6.57 4.37 9.42
N ARG A 171 6.42 3.84 10.64
CA ARG A 171 7.54 3.76 11.60
C ARG A 171 8.71 2.94 11.05
N GLY A 172 8.42 1.82 10.37
CA GLY A 172 9.45 1.01 9.73
C GLY A 172 10.15 1.71 8.59
N ALA A 173 9.38 2.37 7.70
CA ALA A 173 9.93 3.17 6.61
C ALA A 173 10.81 4.30 7.16
N ALA A 174 10.30 5.09 8.12
CA ALA A 174 11.01 6.18 8.77
C ALA A 174 12.32 5.71 9.41
N ALA A 175 12.31 4.56 10.10
CA ALA A 175 13.50 4.00 10.72
C ALA A 175 14.59 3.59 9.72
N LEU A 176 14.22 3.25 8.48
CA LEU A 176 15.16 2.84 7.43
C LEU A 176 15.63 4.00 6.55
N VAL A 177 14.91 5.12 6.52
CA VAL A 177 15.22 6.25 5.61
C VAL A 177 15.73 7.51 6.32
N ILE A 178 15.44 7.68 7.62
CA ILE A 178 15.94 8.80 8.43
C ILE A 178 17.29 8.40 9.05
N PRO A 179 18.38 9.15 8.81
CA PRO A 179 19.68 8.93 9.45
C PRO A 179 19.60 9.02 10.99
N GLU A 180 20.41 8.23 11.71
CA GLU A 180 20.41 8.20 13.19
C GLU A 180 20.78 9.53 13.84
N THR A 181 21.44 10.45 13.12
CA THR A 181 21.87 11.77 13.63
C THR A 181 20.73 12.73 13.98
N HIS A 182 19.47 12.35 13.75
CA HIS A 182 18.28 13.16 14.04
C HIS A 182 17.29 12.51 15.01
N ARG A 183 17.65 11.40 15.66
CA ARG A 183 16.84 10.81 16.73
C ARG A 183 17.27 11.40 18.07
N GLY A 184 16.68 12.55 18.41
CA GLY A 184 16.80 13.16 19.74
C GLY A 184 16.09 12.35 20.82
#